data_AF-A0A7J7K295-F1
#
_entry.id   AF-A0A7J7K295-F1
#
_cell.length_a   1.000
_cell.length_b   1.000
_cell.length_c   1.000
_cell.angle_alpha   90.00
_cell.angle_beta   90.00
_cell.angle_gamma   90.00
#
_symmetry.space_group_name_H-M   'P 1'
#
loop_
_entity.id
_entity.type
_entity.pdbx_description
1 polymer ?
#
loop_
_entity_poly.entity_id
_entity_poly.type
_entity_poly.pdbx_seq_one_letter_code
_entity_poly.pdbx_strand_id
1 'polypeptide(L)'
;MRHLVYRVQALSQSLLPLVWDFGTLRSAAPQSVSGTSSGDTESAYIRQMIVKFNQGNRNNPDKLQFGHQTGVMAELLASSQAFMRSQKDECSFVSLRDVQRLLDVAGWFYSRRNHIFPAIDRLAHELDSTDEDDEAVAMIDRDKDYTTRSLVLAVGVCYLARLEDSTRIAYAKYIKKKIETLIGGGADTNVYRMSGRKFLFTQIKLCQDMFINEVVNTEAHKNIAKNKALKENVFMMIVCIENRIPLFLVGKPGSSKSLSKAMVMSAMKGKRSESIIFRGMKEV
;
A
#
# COMPACT_ATOMS: atom_id res chain seq x y z
N MET A 1 9.75 -19.63 -21.96
CA MET A 1 8.73 -19.34 -20.92
C MET A 1 8.87 -17.98 -20.23
N ARG A 2 10.06 -17.35 -20.12
CA ARG A 2 10.22 -16.03 -19.46
C ARG A 2 9.60 -14.82 -20.20
N HIS A 3 9.15 -15.02 -21.44
CA HIS A 3 8.53 -13.97 -22.28
C HIS A 3 7.00 -14.07 -22.35
N LEU A 4 6.40 -15.07 -21.71
CA LEU A 4 4.94 -15.20 -21.63
C LEU A 4 4.44 -14.53 -20.36
N VAL A 5 3.34 -13.81 -20.50
CA VAL A 5 2.58 -13.16 -19.40
C VAL A 5 2.21 -14.17 -18.31
N TYR A 6 1.69 -15.33 -18.71
CA TYR A 6 1.41 -16.44 -17.80
C TYR A 6 2.34 -17.60 -18.09
N ARG A 7 2.77 -18.29 -17.03
CA ARG A 7 3.53 -19.54 -17.16
C ARG A 7 2.57 -20.67 -17.52
N VAL A 8 2.30 -20.80 -18.81
CA VAL A 8 1.42 -21.82 -19.39
C VAL A 8 2.20 -22.83 -20.22
N GLN A 9 1.66 -24.04 -20.33
CA GLN A 9 2.08 -25.03 -21.31
C GLN A 9 1.13 -25.03 -22.50
N ALA A 10 1.57 -25.57 -23.63
CA ALA A 10 0.69 -25.74 -24.78
C ALA A 10 -0.46 -26.69 -24.43
N LEU A 11 -1.69 -26.29 -24.77
CA LEU A 11 -2.85 -27.15 -24.70
C LEU A 11 -2.73 -28.28 -25.73
N SER A 12 -3.24 -29.47 -25.40
CA SER A 12 -3.34 -30.54 -26.39
C SER A 12 -4.34 -30.14 -27.49
N GLN A 13 -4.11 -30.61 -28.72
CA GLN A 13 -4.99 -30.28 -29.84
C GLN A 13 -6.45 -30.71 -29.60
N SER A 14 -6.66 -31.80 -28.86
CA SER A 14 -7.99 -32.28 -28.45
C SER A 14 -8.75 -31.32 -27.53
N LEU A 15 -8.04 -30.48 -26.76
CA LEU A 15 -8.65 -29.54 -25.82
C LEU A 15 -8.94 -28.17 -26.44
N LEU A 16 -8.28 -27.81 -27.54
CA LEU A 16 -8.46 -26.50 -28.17
C LEU A 16 -9.92 -26.20 -28.55
N PRO A 17 -10.72 -27.13 -29.09
CA PRO A 17 -12.13 -26.86 -29.42
C PRO A 17 -13.03 -26.63 -28.20
N LEU A 18 -12.56 -26.99 -27.00
CA LEU A 18 -13.32 -26.87 -25.74
C LEU A 18 -13.02 -25.56 -25.00
N VAL A 19 -12.05 -24.76 -25.47
CA VAL A 19 -11.68 -23.49 -24.83
C VAL A 19 -12.68 -22.42 -25.22
N TRP A 20 -13.17 -21.68 -24.21
CA TRP A 20 -14.04 -20.53 -24.41
C TRP A 20 -13.50 -19.31 -23.67
N ASP A 21 -13.68 -18.13 -24.26
CA ASP A 21 -13.28 -16.87 -23.65
C ASP A 21 -14.42 -16.32 -22.77
N PHE A 22 -14.15 -16.21 -21.46
CA PHE A 22 -15.07 -15.61 -20.49
C PHE A 22 -15.05 -14.07 -20.54
N GLY A 23 -14.16 -13.47 -21.33
CA GLY A 23 -13.92 -12.04 -21.41
C GLY A 23 -13.09 -11.50 -20.25
N THR A 24 -12.98 -10.17 -20.20
CA THR A 24 -12.23 -9.45 -19.16
C THR A 24 -13.14 -8.58 -18.31
N LEU A 25 -12.74 -8.33 -17.06
CA LEU A 25 -13.40 -7.34 -16.20
C LEU A 25 -13.29 -5.97 -16.90
N ARG A 26 -14.42 -5.46 -17.39
CA ARG A 26 -14.48 -4.17 -18.09
C ARG A 26 -14.23 -3.04 -17.10
N SER A 27 -13.02 -2.48 -17.12
CA SER A 27 -12.80 -1.11 -16.69
C SER A 27 -13.39 -0.19 -17.76
N ALA A 28 -14.14 0.84 -17.38
CA ALA A 28 -14.93 1.64 -18.31
C ALA A 28 -14.12 2.06 -19.55
N ALA A 29 -14.40 1.45 -20.71
CA ALA A 29 -13.86 1.90 -22.00
C ALA A 29 -14.40 3.31 -22.30
N PRO A 30 -13.65 4.16 -23.02
CA PRO A 30 -14.12 5.48 -23.40
C PRO A 30 -15.37 5.34 -24.27
N GLN A 31 -16.48 5.89 -23.76
CA GLN A 31 -17.75 6.19 -24.46
C GLN A 31 -18.15 5.21 -25.57
N SER A 32 -18.98 4.22 -25.22
CA SER A 32 -19.93 3.67 -26.19
C SER A 32 -21.26 4.41 -26.06
N VAL A 33 -21.75 4.84 -27.22
CA VAL A 33 -22.96 5.64 -27.42
C VAL A 33 -24.18 4.77 -27.13
N SER A 34 -24.63 4.72 -25.88
CA SER A 34 -26.02 4.40 -25.51
C SER A 34 -26.22 4.45 -23.99
N GLY A 35 -26.60 5.65 -23.50
CA GLY A 35 -27.59 5.94 -22.44
C GLY A 35 -27.73 5.13 -21.16
N THR A 36 -26.87 4.17 -20.85
CA THR A 36 -26.92 3.38 -19.61
C THR A 36 -25.52 3.42 -19.00
N SER A 37 -25.38 4.12 -17.87
CA SER A 37 -24.18 4.14 -17.05
C SER A 37 -23.92 2.73 -16.50
N SER A 38 -23.33 1.87 -17.34
CA SER A 38 -22.72 0.63 -16.90
C SER A 38 -21.54 1.01 -16.02
N GLY A 39 -21.81 1.14 -14.71
CA GLY A 39 -20.79 1.35 -13.70
C GLY A 39 -19.67 0.34 -13.90
N ASP A 40 -18.43 0.80 -13.79
CA ASP A 40 -17.25 -0.04 -13.91
C ASP A 40 -17.46 -1.31 -13.07
N THR A 41 -17.56 -2.46 -13.74
CA THR A 41 -17.90 -3.73 -13.10
C THR A 41 -16.86 -4.08 -12.03
N GLU A 42 -15.61 -3.68 -12.25
CA GLU A 42 -14.55 -3.81 -11.26
C GLU A 42 -14.81 -2.94 -10.03
N SER A 43 -15.19 -1.67 -10.20
CA SER A 43 -15.54 -0.79 -9.07
C SER A 43 -16.69 -1.37 -8.25
N ALA A 44 -17.69 -1.99 -8.89
CA ALA A 44 -18.78 -2.67 -8.19
C ALA A 44 -18.28 -3.86 -7.34
N TYR A 45 -17.39 -4.70 -7.87
CA TYR A 45 -16.78 -5.80 -7.10
C TYR A 45 -15.93 -5.27 -5.94
N ILE A 46 -15.10 -4.26 -6.18
CA ILE A 46 -14.27 -3.63 -5.14
C ILE A 46 -15.16 -3.05 -4.03
N ARG A 47 -16.25 -2.36 -4.40
CA ARG A 47 -17.22 -1.84 -3.43
C ARG A 47 -17.80 -2.95 -2.57
N GLN A 48 -18.18 -4.09 -3.17
CA GLN A 48 -18.66 -5.23 -2.39
C GLN A 48 -17.59 -5.80 -1.45
N MET A 49 -16.33 -5.83 -1.87
CA MET A 49 -15.22 -6.24 -0.99
C MET A 49 -15.08 -5.31 0.21
N ILE A 50 -15.15 -3.99 0.00
CA ILE A 50 -15.09 -3.00 1.08
C ILE A 50 -16.30 -3.13 2.01
N VAL A 51 -17.50 -3.35 1.47
CA VAL A 51 -18.71 -3.60 2.28
C VAL A 51 -18.54 -4.85 3.16
N LYS A 52 -18.06 -5.96 2.59
CA LYS A 52 -17.77 -7.20 3.36
C LYS A 52 -16.71 -6.97 4.43
N PHE A 53 -15.64 -6.23 4.10
CA PHE A 53 -14.61 -5.85 5.06
C PHE A 53 -15.19 -5.04 6.22
N ASN A 54 -16.00 -4.02 5.94
CA ASN A 54 -16.68 -3.22 6.96
C ASN A 54 -17.63 -4.08 7.82
N GLN A 55 -18.38 -5.00 7.20
CA GLN A 55 -19.29 -5.92 7.92
C GLN A 55 -18.54 -6.81 8.92
N GLY A 56 -17.38 -7.36 8.53
CA GLY A 56 -16.51 -8.14 9.42
C GLY A 56 -15.95 -7.34 10.59
N ASN A 57 -16.02 -6.01 10.52
CA ASN A 57 -15.47 -5.08 11.52
C ASN A 57 -16.56 -4.26 12.25
N ARG A 58 -17.85 -4.45 11.93
CA ARG A 58 -18.98 -3.54 12.22
C ARG A 58 -19.19 -3.19 13.70
N ASN A 59 -18.63 -3.96 14.63
CA ASN A 59 -18.80 -3.77 16.08
C ASN A 59 -17.48 -3.61 16.84
N ASN A 60 -16.36 -3.40 16.13
CA ASN A 60 -15.07 -3.21 16.78
C ASN A 60 -14.52 -1.80 16.46
N PRO A 61 -14.54 -0.87 17.43
CA PRO A 61 -14.05 0.49 17.22
C PRO A 61 -12.54 0.55 16.99
N ASP A 62 -11.81 -0.51 17.33
CA ASP A 62 -10.37 -0.64 17.07
C ASP A 62 -10.05 -1.18 15.67
N LYS A 63 -11.07 -1.50 14.86
CA LYS A 63 -10.89 -1.95 13.48
C LYS A 63 -11.26 -0.87 12.48
N LEU A 64 -10.52 -0.87 11.37
CA LEU A 64 -10.72 0.04 10.26
C LEU A 64 -12.12 -0.14 9.67
N GLN A 65 -12.80 1.00 9.47
CA GLN A 65 -14.07 1.08 8.76
C GLN A 65 -14.06 2.29 7.83
N PHE A 66 -14.60 2.12 6.63
CA PHE A 66 -14.67 3.20 5.63
C PHE A 66 -15.99 3.98 5.68
N GLY A 67 -17.02 3.44 6.34
CA GLY A 67 -18.31 4.13 6.51
C GLY A 67 -18.89 4.69 5.21
N HIS A 68 -19.26 5.97 5.21
CA HIS A 68 -19.77 6.71 4.05
C HIS A 68 -18.76 6.84 2.90
N GLN A 69 -17.45 6.68 3.18
CA GLN A 69 -16.38 6.80 2.17
C GLN A 69 -16.24 5.55 1.30
N THR A 70 -16.98 4.47 1.59
CA THR A 70 -16.92 3.20 0.85
C THR A 70 -16.97 3.38 -0.68
N GLY A 71 -17.82 4.29 -1.16
CA GLY A 71 -17.93 4.54 -2.60
C GLY A 71 -16.70 5.21 -3.21
N VAL A 72 -16.17 6.23 -2.54
CA VAL A 72 -14.97 6.94 -3.00
C VAL A 72 -13.76 6.01 -2.96
N MET A 73 -13.65 5.19 -1.91
CA MET A 73 -12.57 4.22 -1.79
C MET A 73 -12.61 3.16 -2.89
N ALA A 74 -13.81 2.69 -3.27
CA ALA A 74 -13.95 1.76 -4.38
C ALA A 74 -13.43 2.35 -5.70
N GLU A 75 -13.79 3.59 -5.99
CA GLU A 75 -13.33 4.30 -7.20
C GLU A 75 -11.81 4.56 -7.20
N LEU A 76 -11.23 4.89 -6.05
CA LEU A 76 -9.77 5.10 -5.93
C LEU A 76 -8.99 3.79 -6.09
N LEU A 77 -9.48 2.69 -5.54
CA LEU A 77 -8.86 1.39 -5.71
C LEU A 77 -9.03 0.87 -7.14
N ALA A 78 -10.19 1.07 -7.77
CA ALA A 78 -10.40 0.77 -9.19
C ALA A 78 -9.45 1.61 -10.06
N SER A 79 -9.28 2.89 -9.75
CA SER A 79 -8.33 3.78 -10.43
C SER A 79 -6.88 3.30 -10.26
N SER A 80 -6.52 2.82 -9.06
CA SER A 80 -5.20 2.23 -8.80
C SER A 80 -4.98 0.99 -9.67
N GLN A 81 -5.95 0.09 -9.74
CA GLN A 81 -5.91 -1.09 -10.61
C GLN A 81 -5.77 -0.71 -12.09
N ALA A 82 -6.53 0.29 -12.55
CA ALA A 82 -6.45 0.78 -13.93
C ALA A 82 -5.06 1.36 -14.26
N PHE A 83 -4.45 2.12 -13.35
CA PHE A 83 -3.08 2.61 -13.53
C PHE A 83 -2.07 1.46 -13.59
N MET A 84 -2.20 0.46 -12.70
CA MET A 84 -1.30 -0.69 -12.72
C MET A 84 -1.39 -1.45 -14.05
N ARG A 85 -2.60 -1.66 -14.58
CA ARG A 85 -2.80 -2.29 -15.90
C ARG A 85 -2.21 -1.51 -17.07
N SER A 86 -2.03 -0.20 -16.95
CA SER A 86 -1.39 0.60 -18.01
C SER A 86 0.13 0.46 -18.05
N GLN A 87 0.73 -0.21 -17.07
CA GLN A 87 2.17 -0.49 -17.08
C GLN A 87 2.51 -1.56 -18.12
N LYS A 88 3.76 -1.60 -18.58
CA LYS A 88 4.22 -2.50 -19.64
C LYS A 88 4.94 -3.76 -19.13
N ASP A 89 5.14 -3.83 -17.82
CA ASP A 89 5.89 -4.87 -17.12
C ASP A 89 4.93 -5.75 -16.28
N GLU A 90 5.49 -6.54 -15.36
CA GLU A 90 4.74 -7.40 -14.45
C GLU A 90 3.80 -6.65 -13.50
N CYS A 91 3.90 -5.32 -13.40
CA CYS A 91 2.95 -4.51 -12.65
C CYS A 91 1.56 -4.49 -13.28
N SER A 92 1.46 -4.74 -14.60
CA SER A 92 0.18 -4.86 -15.30
C SER A 92 -0.69 -6.02 -14.80
N PHE A 93 -0.08 -7.03 -14.16
CA PHE A 93 -0.77 -8.15 -13.54
C PHE A 93 -1.33 -7.75 -12.18
N VAL A 94 -2.54 -7.22 -12.21
CA VAL A 94 -3.33 -6.91 -11.03
C VAL A 94 -4.71 -7.57 -11.07
N SER A 95 -5.21 -7.91 -9.89
CA SER A 95 -6.49 -8.58 -9.70
C SER A 95 -7.16 -8.11 -8.42
N LEU A 96 -8.39 -8.55 -8.16
CA LEU A 96 -9.07 -8.29 -6.89
C LEU A 96 -8.32 -8.85 -5.67
N ARG A 97 -7.35 -9.76 -5.85
CA ARG A 97 -6.47 -10.21 -4.76
C ARG A 97 -5.57 -9.09 -4.25
N ASP A 98 -5.14 -8.17 -5.11
CA ASP A 98 -4.32 -7.02 -4.73
C ASP A 98 -5.15 -6.01 -3.91
N VAL A 99 -6.43 -5.85 -4.27
CA VAL A 99 -7.41 -5.09 -3.49
C VAL A 99 -7.62 -5.72 -2.10
N GLN A 100 -7.79 -7.05 -2.02
CA GLN A 100 -7.93 -7.73 -0.73
C GLN A 100 -6.69 -7.52 0.16
N ARG A 101 -5.49 -7.70 -0.40
CA ARG A 101 -4.23 -7.47 0.32
C ARG A 101 -4.14 -6.04 0.85
N LEU A 102 -4.55 -5.06 0.05
CA LEU A 102 -4.56 -3.66 0.49
C LEU A 102 -5.50 -3.44 1.69
N LEU A 103 -6.71 -4.01 1.65
CA LEU A 103 -7.65 -3.90 2.76
C LEU A 103 -7.10 -4.55 4.04
N ASP A 104 -6.46 -5.72 3.91
CA ASP A 104 -5.83 -6.42 5.04
C ASP A 104 -4.68 -5.61 5.63
N VAL A 105 -3.77 -5.08 4.78
CA VAL A 105 -2.64 -4.25 5.21
C VAL A 105 -3.12 -2.93 5.84
N ALA A 106 -4.13 -2.28 5.27
CA ALA A 106 -4.72 -1.07 5.85
C ALA A 106 -5.34 -1.35 7.21
N GLY A 107 -6.09 -2.47 7.33
CA GLY A 107 -6.64 -2.94 8.60
C GLY A 107 -5.55 -3.20 9.65
N TRP A 108 -4.42 -3.78 9.23
CA TRP A 108 -3.27 -4.02 10.11
C TRP A 108 -2.64 -2.72 10.61
N PHE A 109 -2.35 -1.75 9.74
CA PHE A 109 -1.84 -0.44 10.15
C PHE A 109 -2.78 0.25 11.15
N TYR A 110 -4.09 0.23 10.86
CA TYR A 110 -5.09 0.84 11.72
C TYR A 110 -5.16 0.16 13.10
N SER A 111 -5.08 -1.16 13.16
CA SER A 111 -5.08 -1.89 14.44
C SER A 111 -3.87 -1.54 15.32
N ARG A 112 -2.79 -1.04 14.72
CA ARG A 112 -1.55 -0.62 15.40
C ARG A 112 -1.39 0.90 15.49
N ARG A 113 -2.44 1.65 15.17
CA ARG A 113 -2.40 3.12 15.07
C ARG A 113 -1.81 3.82 16.29
N ASN A 114 -2.11 3.32 17.50
CA ASN A 114 -1.64 3.90 18.77
C ASN A 114 -0.14 3.70 19.04
N HIS A 115 0.55 2.87 18.25
CA HIS A 115 2.00 2.63 18.40
C HIS A 115 2.76 3.18 17.19
N ILE A 116 2.27 2.90 15.98
CA ILE A 116 2.95 3.27 14.72
C ILE A 116 2.87 4.79 14.48
N PHE A 117 1.68 5.38 14.55
CA PHE A 117 1.53 6.79 14.16
C PHE A 117 2.16 7.76 15.16
N PRO A 118 2.02 7.59 16.49
CA PRO A 118 2.76 8.42 17.44
C PRO A 118 4.28 8.35 17.27
N ALA A 119 4.82 7.20 16.86
CA ALA A 119 6.25 7.09 16.55
C ALA A 119 6.61 7.87 15.28
N ILE A 120 5.80 7.76 14.22
CA ILE A 120 5.95 8.57 13.00
C ILE A 120 5.87 10.08 13.31
N ASP A 121 4.92 10.48 14.16
CA ASP A 121 4.68 11.90 14.50
C ASP A 121 5.87 12.48 15.28
N ARG A 122 6.49 11.70 16.19
CA ARG A 122 7.74 12.10 16.85
C ARG A 122 8.88 12.32 15.85
N LEU A 123 9.07 11.39 14.90
CA LEU A 123 10.08 11.56 13.86
C LEU A 123 9.79 12.80 12.98
N ALA A 124 8.51 13.08 12.71
CA ALA A 124 8.11 14.26 11.94
C ALA A 124 8.52 15.55 12.66
N HIS A 125 8.23 15.67 13.96
CA HIS A 125 8.64 16.83 14.77
C HIS A 125 10.14 17.03 14.85
N GLU A 126 10.91 15.95 14.99
CA GLU A 126 12.38 16.03 15.02
C GLU A 126 12.93 16.63 13.72
N LEU A 127 12.34 16.31 12.58
CA LEU A 127 12.75 16.82 11.27
C LEU A 127 12.30 18.28 11.04
N ASP A 128 11.10 18.65 11.47
CA ASP A 128 10.55 20.01 11.38
C ASP A 128 11.40 21.02 12.19
N SER A 129 12.02 20.56 13.29
CA SER A 129 12.93 21.38 14.09
C SER A 129 14.30 21.65 13.44
N THR A 130 14.62 20.94 12.36
CA THR A 130 15.94 21.03 11.68
C THR A 130 15.88 21.61 10.27
N ASP A 131 14.72 21.56 9.60
CA ASP A 131 14.52 22.04 8.23
C ASP A 131 13.30 22.98 8.19
N GLU A 132 13.49 24.27 7.89
CA GLU A 132 12.46 25.33 8.02
C GLU A 132 11.25 25.24 7.04
N ASP A 133 11.18 24.28 6.11
CA ASP A 133 10.36 24.44 4.89
C ASP A 133 9.64 23.19 4.34
N ASP A 134 9.33 22.16 5.13
CA ASP A 134 8.52 21.03 4.64
C ASP A 134 7.06 21.07 5.13
N GLU A 135 6.24 21.88 4.46
CA GLU A 135 4.77 21.97 4.63
C GLU A 135 4.09 20.58 4.76
N ALA A 136 4.66 19.56 4.11
CA ALA A 136 4.18 18.20 4.20
C ALA A 136 4.35 17.58 5.59
N VAL A 137 5.47 17.84 6.29
CA VAL A 137 5.75 17.35 7.64
C VAL A 137 4.81 18.02 8.64
N ALA A 138 4.63 19.34 8.54
CA ALA A 138 3.66 20.08 9.35
C ALA A 138 2.21 19.60 9.17
N MET A 139 1.84 19.12 7.97
CA MET A 139 0.53 18.48 7.73
C MET A 139 0.38 17.14 8.46
N ILE A 140 1.47 16.38 8.65
CA ILE A 140 1.44 15.05 9.30
C ILE A 140 1.18 15.18 10.78
N ASP A 141 1.90 16.09 11.45
CA ASP A 141 1.75 16.34 12.89
C ASP A 141 0.29 16.67 13.26
N ARG A 142 -0.37 17.48 12.43
CA ARG A 142 -1.77 17.87 12.64
C ARG A 142 -2.78 16.78 12.26
N ASP A 143 -2.37 15.71 11.59
CA ASP A 143 -3.28 14.70 11.03
C ASP A 143 -3.41 13.46 11.93
N LYS A 144 -4.54 13.43 12.66
CA LYS A 144 -4.98 12.28 13.47
C LYS A 144 -5.93 11.34 12.70
N ASP A 145 -6.09 11.52 11.39
CA ASP A 145 -6.88 10.61 10.56
C ASP A 145 -6.12 9.29 10.32
N TYR A 146 -6.20 8.40 11.30
CA TYR A 146 -5.59 7.07 11.21
C TYR A 146 -6.16 6.21 10.08
N THR A 147 -7.39 6.47 9.63
CA THR A 147 -7.97 5.76 8.48
C THR A 147 -7.23 6.14 7.21
N THR A 148 -7.11 7.45 6.94
CA THR A 148 -6.37 7.96 5.79
C THR A 148 -4.91 7.55 5.81
N ARG A 149 -4.23 7.69 6.95
CA ARG A 149 -2.81 7.33 7.09
C ARG A 149 -2.58 5.83 6.88
N SER A 150 -3.47 4.97 7.40
CA SER A 150 -3.38 3.52 7.19
C SER A 150 -3.56 3.14 5.72
N LEU A 151 -4.50 3.80 5.01
CA LEU A 151 -4.69 3.61 3.58
C LEU A 151 -3.46 4.04 2.76
N VAL A 152 -2.89 5.21 3.08
CA VAL A 152 -1.68 5.74 2.43
C VAL A 152 -0.52 4.76 2.54
N LEU A 153 -0.28 4.22 3.74
CA LEU A 153 0.77 3.21 3.94
C LEU A 153 0.46 1.90 3.21
N ALA A 154 -0.81 1.46 3.21
CA ALA A 154 -1.21 0.25 2.49
C ALA A 154 -1.07 0.38 0.96
N VAL A 155 -1.39 1.54 0.38
CA VAL A 155 -1.10 1.88 -1.03
C VAL A 155 0.41 1.86 -1.29
N GLY A 156 1.20 2.38 -0.35
CA GLY A 156 2.65 2.30 -0.37
C GLY A 156 3.17 0.87 -0.56
N VAL A 157 2.64 -0.05 0.25
CA VAL A 157 3.04 -1.47 0.26
C VAL A 157 2.51 -2.23 -0.96
N CYS A 158 1.25 -2.05 -1.33
CA CYS A 158 0.58 -2.91 -2.31
C CYS A 158 0.74 -2.46 -3.76
N TYR A 159 0.89 -1.15 -3.99
CA TYR A 159 1.03 -0.58 -5.33
C TYR A 159 2.38 0.10 -5.55
N LEU A 160 2.75 1.09 -4.72
CA LEU A 160 3.96 1.89 -4.99
C LEU A 160 5.24 1.07 -4.92
N ALA A 161 5.36 0.14 -3.97
CA ALA A 161 6.54 -0.72 -3.83
C ALA A 161 6.82 -1.57 -5.09
N ARG A 162 5.80 -1.83 -5.91
CA ARG A 162 5.94 -2.58 -7.17
C ARG A 162 6.45 -1.72 -8.33
N LEU A 163 6.27 -0.40 -8.25
CA LEU A 163 6.60 0.53 -9.32
C LEU A 163 8.03 1.05 -9.19
N GLU A 164 8.65 1.37 -10.32
CA GLU A 164 9.90 2.12 -10.37
C GLU A 164 9.72 3.57 -9.88
N ASP A 165 10.80 4.22 -9.46
CA ASP A 165 10.77 5.56 -8.86
C ASP A 165 10.08 6.63 -9.73
N SER A 166 10.35 6.66 -11.04
CA SER A 166 9.71 7.57 -11.99
C SER A 166 8.19 7.30 -12.09
N THR A 167 7.81 6.03 -12.13
CA THR A 167 6.42 5.58 -12.24
C THR A 167 5.65 5.80 -10.94
N ARG A 168 6.28 5.72 -9.77
CA ARG A 168 5.68 6.09 -8.48
C ARG A 168 5.17 7.53 -8.50
N ILE A 169 5.95 8.46 -9.05
CA ILE A 169 5.55 9.88 -9.17
C ILE A 169 4.35 10.03 -10.11
N ALA A 170 4.34 9.31 -11.23
CA ALA A 170 3.23 9.30 -12.17
C ALA A 170 1.94 8.74 -11.53
N TYR A 171 2.05 7.64 -10.79
CA TYR A 171 0.95 7.05 -10.01
C TYR A 171 0.36 8.06 -9.03
N ALA A 172 1.21 8.69 -8.21
CA ALA A 172 0.76 9.67 -7.23
C ALA A 172 0.05 10.86 -7.88
N LYS A 173 0.54 11.34 -9.05
CA LYS A 173 -0.13 12.39 -9.83
C LYS A 173 -1.50 11.93 -10.35
N TYR A 174 -1.58 10.70 -10.85
CA TYR A 174 -2.80 10.12 -11.39
C TYR A 174 -3.88 10.00 -10.30
N ILE A 175 -3.53 9.42 -9.15
CA ILE A 175 -4.45 9.27 -8.02
C ILE A 175 -4.88 10.64 -7.46
N LYS A 176 -3.95 11.60 -7.33
CA LYS A 176 -4.29 12.98 -6.94
C LYS A 176 -5.37 13.57 -7.85
N LYS A 177 -5.18 13.50 -9.17
CA LYS A 177 -6.16 14.01 -10.15
C LYS A 177 -7.52 13.31 -10.03
N LYS A 178 -7.53 12.00 -9.75
CA LYS A 178 -8.77 11.24 -9.51
C LYS A 178 -9.49 11.71 -8.24
N ILE A 179 -8.76 11.95 -7.15
CA ILE A 179 -9.33 12.51 -5.92
C ILE A 179 -9.95 13.88 -6.19
N GLU A 180 -9.22 14.79 -6.87
CA GLU A 180 -9.72 16.12 -7.23
C GLU A 180 -11.00 16.07 -8.07
N THR A 181 -11.07 15.13 -9.03
CA THR A 181 -12.26 14.94 -9.88
C THR A 181 -13.46 14.45 -9.06
N LEU A 182 -13.24 13.50 -8.14
CA LEU A 182 -14.32 12.97 -7.29
C LEU A 182 -14.87 14.05 -6.35
N ILE A 183 -14.00 14.89 -5.78
CA ILE A 183 -14.40 16.01 -4.91
C ILE A 183 -15.18 17.06 -5.71
N GLY A 184 -14.71 17.42 -6.91
CA GLY A 184 -15.43 18.34 -7.80
C GLY A 184 -16.82 17.82 -8.19
N GLY A 185 -17.04 16.50 -8.13
CA GLY A 185 -18.34 15.83 -8.30
C GLY A 185 -19.17 15.69 -7.03
N GLY A 186 -18.79 16.31 -5.90
CA GLY A 186 -19.54 16.29 -4.65
C GLY A 186 -19.18 15.16 -3.68
N ALA A 187 -18.05 14.47 -3.87
CA ALA A 187 -17.57 13.48 -2.90
C ALA A 187 -17.08 14.13 -1.58
N ASP A 188 -17.15 13.37 -0.49
CA ASP A 188 -16.70 13.81 0.84
C ASP A 188 -15.24 14.30 0.84
N THR A 189 -15.03 15.50 1.39
CA THR A 189 -13.75 16.20 1.42
C THR A 189 -12.72 15.57 2.36
N ASN A 190 -13.09 14.65 3.24
CA ASN A 190 -12.10 13.95 4.09
C ASN A 190 -11.10 13.11 3.27
N VAL A 191 -11.50 12.64 2.08
CA VAL A 191 -10.61 11.92 1.15
C VAL A 191 -9.55 12.85 0.52
N TYR A 192 -9.78 14.17 0.56
CA TYR A 192 -8.82 15.18 0.06
C TYR A 192 -7.46 15.09 0.75
N ARG A 193 -7.40 14.64 2.01
CA ARG A 193 -6.13 14.50 2.75
C ARG A 193 -5.17 13.51 2.09
N MET A 194 -5.69 12.51 1.36
CA MET A 194 -4.88 11.56 0.59
C MET A 194 -4.24 12.16 -0.68
N SER A 195 -4.67 13.34 -1.12
CA SER A 195 -4.32 13.90 -2.44
C SER A 195 -2.94 14.57 -2.50
N GLY A 196 -2.32 14.86 -1.36
CA GLY A 196 -1.00 15.46 -1.30
C GLY A 196 0.07 14.48 -1.76
N ARG A 197 0.66 14.67 -2.95
CA ARG A 197 1.82 13.86 -3.40
C ARG A 197 2.92 13.85 -2.33
N LYS A 198 3.24 15.02 -1.78
CA LYS A 198 4.24 15.15 -0.71
C LYS A 198 3.79 14.33 0.50
N PHE A 199 2.56 14.51 0.99
CA PHE A 199 2.00 13.75 2.10
C PHE A 199 2.12 12.22 1.92
N LEU A 200 1.75 11.67 0.76
CA LEU A 200 1.86 10.24 0.43
C LEU A 200 3.30 9.72 0.60
N PHE A 201 4.26 10.38 -0.04
CA PHE A 201 5.66 9.94 0.03
C PHE A 201 6.30 10.20 1.39
N THR A 202 5.96 11.32 2.04
CA THR A 202 6.48 11.66 3.37
C THR A 202 5.97 10.68 4.42
N GLN A 203 4.69 10.32 4.43
CA GLN A 203 4.15 9.29 5.35
C GLN A 203 4.87 7.95 5.18
N ILE A 204 5.07 7.50 3.93
CA ILE A 204 5.79 6.24 3.65
C ILE A 204 7.24 6.34 4.10
N LYS A 205 7.94 7.43 3.77
CA LYS A 205 9.34 7.66 4.16
C LYS A 205 9.49 7.65 5.68
N LEU A 206 8.65 8.40 6.41
CA LEU A 206 8.71 8.44 7.88
C LEU A 206 8.39 7.08 8.50
N CYS A 207 7.47 6.32 7.94
CA CYS A 207 7.19 4.96 8.40
C CYS A 207 8.39 4.03 8.19
N GLN A 208 9.05 4.13 7.03
CA GLN A 208 10.30 3.40 6.75
C GLN A 208 11.43 3.81 7.71
N ASP A 209 11.57 5.11 7.97
CA ASP A 209 12.56 5.68 8.89
C ASP A 209 12.30 5.24 10.34
N MET A 210 11.04 5.22 10.76
CA MET A 210 10.63 4.70 12.06
C MET A 210 11.01 3.23 12.21
N PHE A 211 10.64 2.37 11.26
CA PHE A 211 10.96 0.95 11.36
C PHE A 211 12.46 0.67 11.33
N ILE A 212 13.23 1.35 10.48
CA ILE A 212 14.68 1.14 10.48
C ILE A 212 15.32 1.60 11.79
N ASN A 213 14.81 2.66 12.42
CA ASN A 213 15.31 3.14 13.71
C ASN A 213 15.02 2.11 14.82
N GLU A 214 13.82 1.53 14.86
CA GLU A 214 13.46 0.46 15.80
C GLU A 214 14.32 -0.80 15.64
N VAL A 215 14.80 -1.09 14.42
CA VAL A 215 15.65 -2.26 14.15
C VAL A 215 17.13 -1.97 14.40
N VAL A 216 17.61 -0.77 14.07
CA VAL A 216 19.03 -0.37 14.19
C VAL A 216 19.44 -0.10 15.64
N ASN A 217 18.50 0.25 16.53
CA ASN A 217 18.80 0.55 17.93
C ASN A 217 19.35 -0.64 18.74
N THR A 218 19.42 -1.85 18.16
CA THR A 218 20.14 -2.98 18.76
C THR A 218 21.67 -2.78 18.67
N GLU A 219 22.42 -3.14 19.73
CA GLU A 219 23.90 -3.00 19.80
C GLU A 219 24.65 -3.52 18.56
N ALA A 220 24.12 -4.55 17.91
CA ALA A 220 24.74 -5.19 16.74
C ALA A 220 24.73 -4.34 15.45
N HIS A 221 23.95 -3.25 15.39
CA HIS A 221 23.63 -2.57 14.12
C HIS A 221 23.85 -1.06 14.11
N LYS A 222 24.40 -0.47 15.19
CA LYS A 222 24.54 0.99 15.39
C LYS A 222 25.30 1.73 14.29
N ASN A 223 26.26 1.07 13.61
CA ASN A 223 27.13 1.70 12.60
C ASN A 223 26.69 1.45 11.13
N ILE A 224 25.47 0.95 10.90
CA ILE A 224 25.00 0.64 9.55
C ILE A 224 24.46 1.89 8.85
N ALA A 225 24.94 2.16 7.64
CA ALA A 225 24.39 3.20 6.77
C ALA A 225 22.94 2.90 6.37
N LYS A 226 22.00 3.76 6.78
CA LYS A 226 20.56 3.64 6.53
C LYS A 226 20.18 4.14 5.12
N ASN A 227 20.65 3.45 4.09
CA ASN A 227 20.32 3.82 2.70
C ASN A 227 18.84 3.52 2.34
N LYS A 228 18.36 4.11 1.24
CA LYS A 228 16.97 3.95 0.75
C LYS A 228 16.57 2.48 0.56
N ALA A 229 17.44 1.66 -0.02
CA ALA A 229 17.16 0.25 -0.29
C ALA A 229 17.02 -0.56 1.00
N LEU A 230 17.87 -0.31 2.01
CA LEU A 230 17.79 -0.95 3.32
C LEU A 230 16.46 -0.61 4.01
N LYS A 231 16.10 0.68 4.03
CA LYS A 231 14.85 1.19 4.61
C LYS A 231 13.63 0.53 3.97
N GLU A 232 13.56 0.53 2.64
CA GLU A 232 12.47 -0.07 1.89
C GLU A 232 12.38 -1.59 2.08
N ASN A 233 13.51 -2.31 2.02
CA ASN A 233 13.54 -3.76 2.26
C ASN A 233 13.07 -4.11 3.68
N VAL A 234 13.54 -3.40 4.71
CA VAL A 234 13.14 -3.65 6.11
C VAL A 234 11.65 -3.38 6.29
N PHE A 235 11.16 -2.25 5.79
CA PHE A 235 9.74 -1.90 5.81
C PHE A 235 8.87 -2.97 5.15
N MET A 236 9.21 -3.36 3.91
CA MET A 236 8.46 -4.37 3.18
C MET A 236 8.50 -5.73 3.89
N MET A 237 9.66 -6.16 4.41
CA MET A 237 9.77 -7.41 5.15
C MET A 237 8.85 -7.43 6.38
N ILE A 238 8.88 -6.39 7.22
CA ILE A 238 8.07 -6.31 8.44
C ILE A 238 6.58 -6.40 8.10
N VAL A 239 6.10 -5.55 7.18
CA VAL A 239 4.67 -5.51 6.82
C VAL A 239 4.23 -6.83 6.18
N CYS A 240 5.05 -7.41 5.29
CA CYS A 240 4.71 -8.67 4.64
C CYS A 240 4.70 -9.85 5.60
N ILE A 241 5.64 -9.94 6.55
CA ILE A 241 5.63 -10.97 7.62
C ILE A 241 4.35 -10.86 8.45
N GLU A 242 4.04 -9.64 8.89
CA GLU A 242 2.86 -9.35 9.70
C GLU A 242 1.55 -9.69 8.99
N ASN A 243 1.47 -9.49 7.68
CA ASN A 243 0.29 -9.79 6.88
C ASN A 243 0.34 -11.17 6.18
N ARG A 244 1.38 -11.98 6.42
CA ARG A 244 1.63 -13.27 5.72
C ARG A 244 1.59 -13.15 4.20
N ILE A 245 2.09 -12.03 3.68
CA ILE A 245 2.21 -11.78 2.24
C ILE A 245 3.57 -12.32 1.78
N PRO A 246 3.64 -13.23 0.80
CA PRO A 246 4.91 -13.66 0.23
C PRO A 246 5.65 -12.48 -0.42
N LEU A 247 6.88 -12.23 0.02
CA LEU A 247 7.74 -11.15 -0.49
C LEU A 247 8.92 -11.72 -1.25
N PHE A 248 9.14 -11.22 -2.47
CA PHE A 248 10.30 -11.53 -3.29
C PHE A 248 11.19 -10.30 -3.41
N LEU A 249 12.43 -10.40 -2.95
CA LEU A 249 13.42 -9.32 -3.08
C LEU A 249 14.45 -9.69 -4.13
N VAL A 250 14.40 -9.00 -5.26
CA VAL A 250 15.31 -9.19 -6.40
C VAL A 250 16.11 -7.90 -6.59
N GLY A 251 17.42 -8.03 -6.77
CA GLY A 251 18.30 -6.88 -7.00
C GLY A 251 19.76 -7.29 -7.05
N LYS A 252 20.62 -6.37 -7.50
CA LYS A 252 22.07 -6.60 -7.63
C LYS A 252 22.73 -7.04 -6.31
N PRO A 253 23.87 -7.74 -6.35
CA PRO A 253 24.71 -7.91 -5.16
C PRO A 253 24.96 -6.57 -4.47
N GLY A 254 24.97 -6.55 -3.13
CA GLY A 254 25.14 -5.31 -2.36
C GLY A 254 23.88 -4.47 -2.13
N SER A 255 22.71 -4.81 -2.69
CA SER A 255 21.44 -4.07 -2.45
C SER A 255 20.80 -4.32 -1.08
N SER A 256 21.60 -4.54 -0.04
CA SER A 256 21.18 -4.67 1.38
C SER A 256 20.15 -5.77 1.72
N LYS A 257 19.83 -6.68 0.80
CA LYS A 257 18.79 -7.72 0.97
C LYS A 257 19.03 -8.66 2.16
N SER A 258 20.19 -9.31 2.21
CA SER A 258 20.54 -10.26 3.28
C SER A 258 20.70 -9.56 4.63
N LEU A 259 21.23 -8.34 4.62
CA LEU A 259 21.36 -7.50 5.80
C LEU A 259 19.99 -7.15 6.37
N SER A 260 19.05 -6.65 5.55
CA SER A 260 17.67 -6.38 5.96
C SER A 260 17.03 -7.61 6.60
N LYS A 261 17.24 -8.81 6.03
CA LYS A 261 16.70 -10.05 6.59
C LYS A 261 17.26 -10.32 7.98
N ALA A 262 18.59 -10.26 8.14
CA ALA A 262 19.24 -10.49 9.44
C ALA A 262 18.73 -9.51 10.51
N MET A 263 18.61 -8.24 10.13
CA MET A 263 18.13 -7.17 11.00
C MET A 263 16.67 -7.40 11.44
N VAL A 264 15.77 -7.72 10.51
CA VAL A 264 14.36 -7.99 10.81
C VAL A 264 14.20 -9.21 11.72
N MET A 265 14.92 -10.31 11.45
CA MET A 265 14.90 -11.50 12.33
C MET A 265 15.44 -11.19 13.74
N SER A 266 16.44 -10.32 13.85
CA SER A 266 16.99 -9.92 15.16
C SER A 266 16.00 -9.06 15.97
N ALA A 267 15.19 -8.24 15.30
CA ALA A 267 14.27 -7.31 15.95
C ALA A 267 12.88 -7.90 16.24
N MET A 268 12.31 -8.70 15.34
CA MET A 268 10.95 -9.25 15.45
C MET A 268 10.89 -10.51 16.34
N LYS A 269 11.25 -10.36 17.62
CA LYS A 269 11.25 -11.43 18.63
C LYS A 269 9.94 -11.55 19.42
N GLY A 270 8.85 -10.99 18.88
CA GLY A 270 7.57 -10.84 19.59
C GLY A 270 7.78 -10.20 20.97
N LYS A 271 7.15 -10.76 22.02
CA LYS A 271 7.22 -10.25 23.40
C LYS A 271 8.64 -10.07 23.95
N ARG A 272 9.65 -10.75 23.37
CA ARG A 272 11.07 -10.67 23.77
C ARG A 272 11.84 -9.56 23.05
N SER A 273 11.19 -8.78 22.18
CA SER A 273 11.85 -7.66 21.50
C SER A 273 12.17 -6.51 22.46
N GLU A 274 13.29 -5.85 22.24
CA GLU A 274 13.67 -4.63 22.97
C GLU A 274 12.73 -3.47 22.58
N SER A 275 12.35 -3.39 21.32
CA SER A 275 11.42 -2.39 20.77
C SER A 275 9.98 -2.64 21.25
N ILE A 276 9.34 -1.60 21.78
CA ILE A 276 7.93 -1.63 22.19
C ILE A 276 7.03 -1.91 20.98
N ILE A 277 7.38 -1.38 19.79
CA ILE A 277 6.62 -1.60 18.57
C ILE A 277 6.67 -3.08 18.15
N PHE A 278 7.84 -3.71 18.20
CA PHE A 278 7.99 -5.12 17.83
C PHE A 278 7.49 -6.11 18.89
N ARG A 279 7.37 -5.70 20.17
CA ARG A 279 6.72 -6.54 21.21
C ARG A 279 5.28 -6.93 20.86
N GLY A 280 4.58 -6.04 20.17
CA GLY A 280 3.23 -6.30 19.68
C GLY A 280 3.17 -7.08 18.37
N MET A 281 4.29 -7.42 17.74
CA MET A 281 4.34 -8.11 16.44
C MET A 281 4.59 -9.61 16.59
N LYS A 282 4.45 -10.34 15.47
CA LYS A 282 4.78 -11.75 15.38
C LYS A 282 6.26 -11.99 15.66
N GLU A 283 6.51 -13.15 16.22
CA GLU A 283 7.85 -13.70 16.35
C GLU A 283 8.24 -14.40 15.05
N VAL A 284 9.47 -14.15 14.59
CA VAL A 284 10.06 -14.68 13.34
C VAL A 284 11.22 -15.61 13.66
#